data_AF-A0A418LVU3-F1
#
_entry.id   AF-A0A418LVU3-F1
#
_cell.length_a   1.000
_cell.length_b   1.000
_cell.length_c   1.000
_cell.angle_alpha   90.00
_cell.angle_beta   90.00
_cell.angle_gamma   90.00
#
_symmetry.space_group_name_H-M   'P 1'
#
loop_
_entity.id
_entity.type
_entity.pdbx_description
1 polymer ?
#
loop_
_entity_poly.entity_id
_entity_poly.type
_entity_poly.pdbx_seq_one_letter_code
_entity_poly.pdbx_strand_id
1 'polypeptide(L)'
;MSARTTSSISPDESGSPQVGPELSTSSEAKVYSLADPLLTGQPSALLYQEPASTHIPAIPFAPPIVVQKKTGKRPSSPGHQGEAILQKGDYIFIKQNYQFVRIYLSDVIYVEADDKYSTVVTSGRKFVLRLPLSTLLERLTGLTLIRVHRSFAVNLAWVESFSDYQVQVQGQAVPLGRTYRTSFFEHFHNC
;
A
#
# COMPACT_ATOMS: atom_id res chain seq x y z
N MET A 1 46.68 47.36 4.96
CA MET A 1 47.71 46.82 4.06
C MET A 1 47.64 45.30 4.13
N SER A 2 47.54 44.69 2.96
CA SER A 2 47.18 43.31 2.67
C SER A 2 48.18 42.27 3.18
N ALA A 3 47.67 41.08 3.55
CA ALA A 3 48.28 39.82 3.16
C ALA A 3 47.25 38.68 3.24
N ARG A 4 47.00 38.08 2.08
CA ARG A 4 46.14 36.92 1.81
C ARG A 4 47.10 35.75 1.59
N THR A 5 46.91 34.59 2.20
CA THR A 5 47.45 33.33 1.64
C THR A 5 46.58 32.16 2.08
N THR A 6 45.95 31.55 1.09
CA THR A 6 45.07 30.39 1.18
C THR A 6 45.87 29.10 1.16
N SER A 7 45.47 28.17 2.01
CA SER A 7 45.81 26.75 1.99
C SER A 7 45.26 26.05 0.74
N SER A 8 46.06 25.23 0.08
CA SER A 8 45.56 24.19 -0.84
C SER A 8 46.40 22.93 -0.74
N ILE A 9 45.69 21.82 -0.69
CA ILE A 9 46.05 20.50 -0.21
C ILE A 9 46.21 19.55 -1.42
N SER A 10 47.30 18.78 -1.36
CA SER A 10 47.55 17.39 -1.80
C SER A 10 47.30 16.85 -3.24
N PRO A 11 48.04 15.77 -3.60
CA PRO A 11 48.16 15.20 -4.96
C PRO A 11 47.33 13.90 -5.13
N ASP A 12 47.18 13.41 -6.37
CA ASP A 12 47.11 11.96 -6.64
C ASP A 12 47.40 11.59 -8.11
N GLU A 13 48.04 10.45 -8.26
CA GLU A 13 48.55 9.78 -9.46
C GLU A 13 47.60 8.63 -9.87
N SER A 14 47.85 8.02 -11.04
CA SER A 14 47.25 6.78 -11.56
C SER A 14 45.88 6.96 -12.25
N GLY A 15 45.67 6.53 -13.50
CA GLY A 15 46.17 5.35 -14.16
C GLY A 15 45.00 4.37 -14.27
N SER A 16 44.30 4.38 -15.40
CA SER A 16 43.27 3.36 -15.66
C SER A 16 43.31 2.92 -17.12
N PRO A 17 43.14 1.62 -17.39
CA PRO A 17 43.61 0.98 -18.62
C PRO A 17 42.50 0.84 -19.66
N GLN A 18 42.96 0.60 -20.88
CA GLN A 18 42.17 0.21 -22.04
C GLN A 18 41.31 -1.03 -21.80
N VAL A 19 40.09 -1.01 -22.35
CA VAL A 19 39.30 -2.20 -22.67
C VAL A 19 38.97 -2.18 -24.15
N GLY A 20 39.50 -3.17 -24.86
CA GLY A 20 39.21 -3.49 -26.26
C GLY A 20 37.90 -4.28 -26.44
N PRO A 21 37.60 -4.70 -27.67
CA PRO A 21 36.24 -4.91 -28.16
C PRO A 21 35.74 -6.35 -28.03
N GLU A 22 34.43 -6.53 -27.87
CA GLU A 22 33.78 -7.84 -28.04
C GLU A 22 32.77 -7.81 -29.21
N LEU A 23 33.03 -8.69 -30.18
CA LEU A 23 32.19 -9.10 -31.30
C LEU A 23 31.25 -10.23 -30.85
N SER A 24 29.99 -10.23 -31.32
CA SER A 24 29.29 -11.44 -31.82
C SER A 24 27.86 -11.06 -32.25
N THR A 25 27.54 -11.01 -33.56
CA THR A 25 26.94 -12.10 -34.37
C THR A 25 25.63 -12.63 -33.76
N SER A 26 24.47 -12.21 -34.26
CA SER A 26 23.69 -12.82 -35.36
C SER A 26 22.92 -14.10 -34.98
N SER A 27 21.61 -14.02 -35.25
CA SER A 27 20.72 -15.09 -35.72
C SER A 27 20.46 -16.31 -34.83
N GLU A 28 19.32 -16.28 -34.16
CA GLU A 28 18.48 -17.42 -33.75
C GLU A 28 17.08 -17.13 -34.32
N ALA A 29 16.25 -18.06 -34.81
CA ALA A 29 16.26 -19.50 -34.77
C ALA A 29 15.50 -20.03 -35.99
N LYS A 30 15.87 -21.23 -36.42
CA LYS A 30 15.23 -22.03 -37.47
C LYS A 30 14.19 -22.97 -36.80
N VAL A 31 13.31 -23.52 -37.64
CA VAL A 31 12.52 -24.75 -37.41
C VAL A 31 11.08 -24.57 -36.90
N TYR A 32 10.13 -24.49 -37.84
CA TYR A 32 8.87 -25.23 -37.74
C TYR A 32 8.66 -25.99 -39.04
N SER A 33 8.79 -27.31 -38.96
CA SER A 33 8.25 -28.27 -39.90
C SER A 33 7.68 -29.39 -39.04
N LEU A 34 6.39 -29.68 -39.20
CA LEU A 34 5.81 -31.02 -39.17
C LEU A 34 4.36 -30.88 -39.68
N ALA A 35 4.01 -31.83 -40.53
CA ALA A 35 2.86 -31.82 -41.42
C ALA A 35 1.63 -32.55 -40.84
N ASP A 36 0.44 -32.14 -41.32
CA ASP A 36 -0.77 -32.94 -41.68
C ASP A 36 -1.46 -33.84 -40.62
N PRO A 37 -2.65 -34.42 -40.88
CA PRO A 37 -3.90 -33.87 -41.42
C PRO A 37 -5.16 -34.32 -40.61
N LEU A 38 -6.31 -33.71 -40.94
CA LEU A 38 -7.70 -34.21 -40.87
C LEU A 38 -8.02 -35.48 -40.04
N LEU A 39 -8.93 -35.36 -39.05
CA LEU A 39 -9.96 -36.39 -38.87
C LEU A 39 -11.31 -35.84 -38.37
N THR A 40 -12.24 -35.91 -39.30
CA THR A 40 -13.69 -36.01 -39.24
C THR A 40 -14.23 -36.74 -38.00
N GLY A 41 -15.27 -36.19 -37.38
CA GLY A 41 -16.06 -36.88 -36.38
C GLY A 41 -17.35 -36.11 -36.07
N GLN A 42 -18.39 -36.33 -36.88
CA GLN A 42 -19.75 -35.91 -36.55
C GLN A 42 -20.24 -36.66 -35.30
N PRO A 43 -20.89 -36.00 -34.32
CA PRO A 43 -21.82 -36.70 -33.45
C PRO A 43 -23.23 -36.70 -34.06
N SER A 44 -23.72 -37.92 -34.24
CA SER A 44 -25.07 -38.33 -34.61
C SER A 44 -26.17 -37.58 -33.87
N ALA A 45 -27.18 -37.15 -34.63
CA ALA A 45 -28.44 -36.63 -34.13
C ALA A 45 -29.12 -37.62 -33.19
N LEU A 46 -29.24 -37.27 -31.90
CA LEU A 46 -30.15 -37.93 -30.98
C LEU A 46 -31.53 -37.30 -31.12
N LEU A 47 -32.49 -38.16 -31.46
CA LEU A 47 -33.91 -37.92 -31.60
C LEU A 47 -34.48 -37.47 -30.24
N TYR A 48 -34.68 -36.17 -30.07
CA TYR A 48 -35.38 -35.63 -28.89
C TYR A 48 -36.88 -35.89 -29.04
N GLN A 49 -37.41 -36.78 -28.20
CA GLN A 49 -38.84 -36.95 -28.01
C GLN A 49 -39.31 -35.89 -27.01
N GLU A 50 -40.18 -34.96 -27.41
CA GLU A 50 -40.78 -33.96 -26.52
C GLU A 50 -41.81 -34.62 -25.59
N PRO A 51 -41.68 -34.54 -24.24
CA PRO A 51 -42.76 -34.93 -23.35
C PRO A 51 -43.73 -33.76 -23.12
N ALA A 52 -44.97 -34.00 -23.54
CA ALA A 52 -46.24 -33.46 -23.05
C ALA A 52 -46.24 -32.05 -22.42
N SER A 53 -46.89 -31.14 -23.15
CA SER A 53 -47.37 -29.82 -22.74
C SER A 53 -47.92 -29.82 -21.30
N THR A 54 -47.09 -29.39 -20.35
CA THR A 54 -47.55 -29.09 -18.99
C THR A 54 -48.01 -27.64 -18.99
N HIS A 55 -49.32 -27.45 -18.88
CA HIS A 55 -49.98 -26.16 -18.76
C HIS A 55 -49.39 -25.35 -17.59
N ILE A 56 -48.53 -24.38 -17.91
CA ILE A 56 -47.96 -23.44 -16.94
C ILE A 56 -49.06 -22.44 -16.57
N PRO A 57 -49.53 -22.36 -15.31
CA PRO A 57 -50.51 -21.36 -14.93
C PRO A 57 -49.87 -19.96 -15.01
N ALA A 58 -50.59 -19.02 -15.63
CA ALA A 58 -50.17 -17.63 -15.77
C ALA A 58 -49.87 -17.00 -14.40
N ILE A 59 -48.64 -16.53 -14.21
CA ILE A 59 -48.23 -15.75 -13.05
C ILE A 59 -48.93 -14.39 -13.16
N PRO A 60 -49.74 -13.94 -12.18
CA PRO A 60 -50.40 -12.64 -12.26
C PRO A 60 -49.34 -11.54 -12.28
N PHE A 61 -49.43 -10.67 -13.29
CA PHE A 61 -48.57 -9.52 -13.50
C PHE A 61 -48.69 -8.57 -12.30
N ALA A 62 -47.72 -8.61 -11.40
CA ALA A 62 -47.63 -7.65 -10.29
C ALA A 62 -47.43 -6.24 -10.87
N PRO A 63 -48.10 -5.20 -10.32
CA PRO A 63 -47.89 -3.83 -10.77
C PRO A 63 -46.43 -3.40 -10.55
N PRO A 64 -45.90 -2.46 -11.35
CA PRO A 64 -44.53 -2.00 -11.20
C PRO A 64 -44.33 -1.45 -9.79
N ILE A 65 -43.36 -2.03 -9.07
CA ILE A 65 -42.87 -1.46 -7.82
C ILE A 65 -42.40 -0.05 -8.15
N VAL A 66 -43.15 0.96 -7.66
CA VAL A 66 -42.71 2.35 -7.67
C VAL A 66 -41.50 2.43 -6.75
N VAL A 67 -40.31 2.33 -7.34
CA VAL A 67 -39.04 2.59 -6.68
C VAL A 67 -39.03 4.07 -6.28
N GLN A 68 -39.36 4.33 -5.02
CA GLN A 68 -39.13 5.63 -4.44
C GLN A 68 -37.62 5.89 -4.44
N LYS A 69 -37.19 6.87 -5.25
CA LYS A 69 -35.85 7.46 -5.20
C LYS A 69 -35.67 8.15 -3.85
N LYS A 70 -35.34 7.37 -2.81
CA LYS A 70 -34.62 7.89 -1.65
C LYS A 70 -33.20 8.16 -2.14
N THR A 71 -32.80 9.42 -2.06
CA THR A 71 -31.49 9.94 -2.43
C THR A 71 -30.38 9.07 -1.86
N GLY A 72 -29.89 8.17 -2.70
CA GLY A 72 -28.86 7.22 -2.35
C GLY A 72 -27.53 7.94 -2.23
N LYS A 73 -27.06 8.12 -0.99
CA LYS A 73 -25.63 7.93 -0.74
C LYS A 73 -25.42 6.42 -0.77
N ARG A 74 -25.36 5.85 -1.99
CA ARG A 74 -24.78 4.51 -2.18
C ARG A 74 -23.45 4.55 -1.43
N PRO A 75 -23.17 3.67 -0.44
CA PRO A 75 -21.80 3.50 0.00
C PRO A 75 -21.06 3.13 -1.26
N SER A 76 -20.21 4.04 -1.74
CA SER A 76 -19.30 3.77 -2.84
C SER A 76 -18.54 2.53 -2.42
N SER A 77 -18.86 1.40 -3.04
CA SER A 77 -18.18 0.14 -2.80
C SER A 77 -16.69 0.43 -2.98
N PRO A 78 -15.87 0.41 -1.90
CA PRO A 78 -14.45 0.61 -2.07
C PRO A 78 -13.99 -0.63 -2.82
N GLY A 79 -13.62 -0.47 -4.09
CA GLY A 79 -13.08 -1.56 -4.88
C GLY A 79 -11.92 -2.18 -4.12
N HIS A 80 -12.11 -3.41 -3.64
CA HIS A 80 -11.11 -4.38 -3.15
C HIS A 80 -9.75 -3.78 -2.74
N GLN A 81 -9.74 -2.94 -1.71
CA GLN A 81 -8.52 -2.45 -1.05
C GLN A 81 -8.74 -2.58 0.46
N GLY A 82 -8.06 -3.50 1.13
CA GLY A 82 -7.82 -3.35 2.58
C GLY A 82 -8.33 -4.43 3.54
N GLU A 83 -7.97 -5.70 3.33
CA GLU A 83 -7.71 -6.61 4.47
C GLU A 83 -6.21 -6.66 4.80
N ALA A 84 -5.51 -5.53 4.63
CA ALA A 84 -4.08 -5.47 4.92
C ALA A 84 -3.79 -5.39 6.43
N ILE A 85 -4.77 -4.97 7.24
CA ILE A 85 -4.65 -4.82 8.69
C ILE A 85 -5.88 -5.39 9.39
N LEU A 86 -5.66 -6.24 10.41
CA LEU A 86 -6.69 -6.71 11.34
C LEU A 86 -6.27 -6.31 12.76
N GLN A 87 -7.09 -5.53 13.47
CA GLN A 87 -6.81 -5.16 14.85
C GLN A 87 -7.55 -6.07 15.83
N LYS A 88 -6.85 -6.51 16.89
CA LYS A 88 -7.44 -7.21 18.03
C LYS A 88 -6.77 -6.76 19.33
N GLY A 89 -7.50 -5.97 20.13
CA GLY A 89 -6.99 -5.40 21.38
C GLY A 89 -5.71 -4.59 21.15
N ASP A 90 -4.64 -4.97 21.86
CA ASP A 90 -3.34 -4.28 21.88
C ASP A 90 -2.37 -4.71 20.77
N TYR A 91 -2.84 -5.48 19.77
CA TYR A 91 -2.01 -5.88 18.64
C TYR A 91 -2.78 -5.87 17.32
N ILE A 92 -2.02 -5.77 16.24
CA ILE A 92 -2.51 -5.78 14.86
C ILE A 92 -1.82 -6.88 14.08
N PHE A 93 -2.52 -7.40 13.08
CA PHE A 93 -1.97 -8.26 12.07
C PHE A 93 -1.82 -7.50 10.77
N ILE A 94 -0.59 -7.36 10.29
CA ILE A 94 -0.30 -6.76 8.99
C ILE A 94 -0.04 -7.88 7.97
N LYS A 95 -0.72 -7.83 6.83
CA LYS A 95 -0.47 -8.73 5.70
C LYS A 95 0.88 -8.38 5.06
N GLN A 96 1.83 -9.32 5.11
CA GLN A 96 3.12 -9.27 4.44
C GLN A 96 3.26 -10.48 3.53
N ASN A 97 3.35 -10.25 2.22
CA ASN A 97 3.34 -11.29 1.20
C ASN A 97 2.12 -12.23 1.35
N TYR A 98 2.34 -13.45 1.84
CA TYR A 98 1.34 -14.50 2.00
C TYR A 98 0.98 -14.81 3.45
N GLN A 99 1.48 -14.02 4.40
CA GLN A 99 1.27 -14.25 5.83
C GLN A 99 0.84 -12.98 6.56
N PHE A 100 0.20 -13.16 7.70
CA PHE A 100 -0.12 -12.08 8.63
C PHE A 100 0.92 -12.04 9.74
N VAL A 101 1.58 -10.91 9.90
CA VAL A 101 2.57 -10.69 10.95
C VAL A 101 1.92 -9.91 12.08
N ARG A 102 2.02 -10.45 13.29
CA ARG A 102 1.52 -9.81 14.51
C ARG A 102 2.48 -8.73 14.99
N ILE A 103 1.96 -7.56 15.33
CA ILE A 103 2.70 -6.41 15.83
C ILE A 103 1.93 -5.83 17.00
N TYR A 104 2.58 -5.60 18.13
CA TYR A 104 1.95 -4.90 19.23
C TYR A 104 1.83 -3.41 18.93
N LEU A 105 0.74 -2.81 19.37
CA LEU A 105 0.52 -1.37 19.26
C LEU A 105 1.62 -0.59 20.01
N SER A 106 2.07 -1.11 21.15
CA SER A 106 3.20 -0.55 21.89
C SER A 106 4.50 -0.50 21.10
N ASP A 107 4.71 -1.38 20.12
CA ASP A 107 5.98 -1.47 19.37
C ASP A 107 6.01 -0.54 18.16
N VAL A 108 4.89 0.11 17.83
CA VAL A 108 4.79 1.05 16.71
C VAL A 108 5.38 2.39 17.15
N ILE A 109 6.47 2.80 16.50
CA ILE A 109 7.22 4.02 16.81
C ILE A 109 6.61 5.21 16.07
N TYR A 110 6.53 5.10 14.74
CA TYR A 110 5.92 6.12 13.88
C TYR A 110 5.41 5.49 12.59
N VAL A 111 4.60 6.24 11.85
CA VAL A 111 4.09 5.89 10.53
C VAL A 111 4.46 6.99 9.56
N GLU A 112 5.13 6.62 8.48
CA GLU A 112 5.44 7.50 7.35
C GLU A 112 4.49 7.19 6.20
N ALA A 113 4.15 8.20 5.41
CA ALA A 113 3.21 8.07 4.31
C ALA A 113 3.79 8.64 3.02
N ASP A 114 3.69 7.83 1.98
CA ASP A 114 4.17 8.09 0.63
C ASP A 114 3.00 7.87 -0.35
N ASP A 115 2.35 8.97 -0.74
CA ASP A 115 1.15 8.99 -1.58
C ASP A 115 0.02 8.05 -1.10
N LYS A 116 -0.04 6.84 -1.66
CA LYS A 116 -1.06 5.81 -1.39
C LYS A 116 -0.55 4.70 -0.47
N TYR A 117 0.70 4.78 -0.07
CA TYR A 117 1.36 3.84 0.81
C TYR A 117 1.60 4.48 2.17
N SER A 118 1.48 3.65 3.22
CA SER A 118 1.91 4.01 4.57
C SER A 118 2.86 2.93 5.05
N THR A 119 3.99 3.34 5.58
CA THR A 119 4.96 2.44 6.19
C THR A 119 4.87 2.57 7.70
N VAL A 120 4.51 1.47 8.36
CA VAL A 120 4.51 1.38 9.82
C VAL A 120 5.92 1.01 10.26
N VAL A 121 6.54 1.85 11.07
CA VAL A 121 7.90 1.66 11.59
C VAL A 121 7.82 1.16 13.02
N THR A 122 8.46 0.02 13.26
CA THR A 122 8.63 -0.60 14.58
C THR A 122 10.12 -0.64 14.93
N SER A 123 10.46 -1.03 16.15
CA SER A 123 11.85 -1.11 16.63
C SER A 123 12.76 -1.98 15.77
N GLY A 124 12.24 -3.07 15.19
CA GLY A 124 13.05 -4.01 14.40
C GLY A 124 12.74 -4.04 12.91
N ARG A 125 11.55 -3.60 12.47
CA ARG A 125 11.06 -3.81 11.10
C ARG A 125 10.18 -2.68 10.61
N LYS A 126 10.09 -2.54 9.29
CA LYS A 126 9.18 -1.63 8.59
C LYS A 126 8.14 -2.44 7.81
N PHE A 127 6.89 -1.99 7.82
CA PHE A 127 5.79 -2.66 7.14
C PHE A 127 5.12 -1.69 6.18
N VAL A 128 5.34 -1.88 4.89
CA VAL A 128 4.72 -1.06 3.83
C VAL A 128 3.32 -1.59 3.54
N LEU A 129 2.34 -0.68 3.60
CA LEU A 129 0.93 -0.97 3.37
C LEU A 129 0.40 -0.08 2.26
N ARG A 130 -0.38 -0.63 1.34
CA ARG A 130 -1.12 0.15 0.33
C ARG A 130 -2.39 0.76 0.94
N LEU A 131 -2.21 1.55 1.98
CA LEU A 131 -3.27 2.23 2.72
C LEU A 131 -2.82 3.67 2.97
N PRO A 132 -3.65 4.69 2.68
CA PRO A 132 -3.30 6.06 2.98
C PRO A 132 -3.30 6.32 4.50
N LEU A 133 -2.46 7.27 4.94
CA LEU A 133 -2.23 7.55 6.36
C LEU A 133 -3.51 7.79 7.14
N SER A 134 -4.43 8.60 6.61
CA SER A 134 -5.69 8.93 7.29
C SER A 134 -6.51 7.67 7.58
N THR A 135 -6.66 6.79 6.58
CA THR A 135 -7.41 5.53 6.75
C THR A 135 -6.67 4.56 7.66
N LEU A 136 -5.34 4.53 7.63
CA LEU A 136 -4.54 3.73 8.55
C LEU A 136 -4.79 4.15 10.00
N LEU A 137 -4.74 5.45 10.28
CA LEU A 137 -4.98 5.98 11.63
C LEU A 137 -6.41 5.69 12.12
N GLU A 138 -7.42 5.79 11.26
CA GLU A 138 -8.80 5.43 11.61
C GLU A 138 -8.96 3.94 11.95
N ARG A 139 -8.18 3.07 11.31
CA ARG A 139 -8.22 1.62 11.55
C ARG A 139 -7.47 1.19 12.81
N LEU A 140 -6.55 2.04 13.27
CA LEU A 140 -5.68 1.79 14.42
C LEU A 140 -6.23 2.52 15.65
N THR A 141 -7.21 1.91 16.31
CA THR A 141 -7.80 2.46 17.54
C THR A 141 -6.93 2.14 18.76
N GLY A 142 -6.88 3.01 19.77
CA GLY A 142 -6.16 2.73 21.03
C GLY A 142 -4.66 2.95 20.99
N LEU A 143 -4.11 3.35 19.83
CA LEU A 143 -2.75 3.88 19.75
C LEU A 143 -2.74 5.36 20.12
N THR A 144 -1.74 5.79 20.89
CA THR A 144 -1.36 7.19 21.05
C THR A 144 -0.63 7.73 19.81
N LEU A 145 -1.11 7.35 18.62
CA LEU A 145 -0.58 7.76 17.33
C LEU A 145 -1.21 9.09 16.90
N ILE A 146 -0.38 10.13 16.86
CA ILE A 146 -0.81 11.49 16.54
C ILE A 146 -0.18 11.90 15.24
N ARG A 147 -0.99 12.47 14.35
CA ARG A 147 -0.50 13.04 13.10
C ARG A 147 0.23 14.35 13.37
N VAL A 148 1.51 14.39 13.03
CA VAL A 148 2.38 15.56 13.21
C VAL A 148 2.74 16.23 11.88
N HIS A 149 2.54 15.56 10.75
CA HIS A 149 2.77 16.09 9.42
C HIS A 149 1.76 15.52 8.42
N ARG A 150 1.71 16.08 7.20
CA ARG A 150 0.88 15.52 6.12
C ARG A 150 1.27 14.06 5.81
N SER A 151 2.54 13.73 6.01
CA SER A 151 3.13 12.41 5.70
C SER A 151 3.60 11.64 6.93
N PHE A 152 3.38 12.14 8.16
CA PHE A 152 3.89 11.49 9.36
C PHE A 152 2.88 11.49 10.50
N ALA A 153 2.81 10.36 11.20
CA ALA A 153 2.20 10.22 12.50
C ALA A 153 3.19 9.55 13.47
N VAL A 154 3.25 10.02 14.71
CA VAL A 154 4.18 9.54 15.73
C VAL A 154 3.42 8.98 16.91
N ASN A 155 3.96 7.92 17.52
CA ASN A 155 3.43 7.42 18.77
C ASN A 155 4.02 8.24 19.93
N LEU A 156 3.15 8.88 20.73
CA LEU A 156 3.59 9.69 21.87
C LEU A 156 4.45 8.94 22.89
N ALA A 157 4.21 7.64 23.06
CA ALA A 157 4.97 6.81 24.00
C ALA A 157 6.46 6.71 23.65
N TRP A 158 6.83 6.96 22.38
CA TRP A 158 8.20 6.86 21.88
C TRP A 158 8.87 8.21 21.65
N VAL A 159 8.19 9.32 21.95
CA VAL A 159 8.74 10.67 21.78
C VAL A 159 9.81 10.92 22.85
N GLU A 160 11.03 11.20 22.42
CA GLU A 160 12.16 11.48 23.31
C GLU A 160 12.30 12.98 23.59
N SER A 161 12.12 13.79 22.55
CA SER A 161 12.12 15.24 22.65
C SER A 161 11.40 15.84 21.43
N PHE A 162 11.01 17.11 21.51
CA PHE A 162 10.43 17.81 20.37
C PHE A 162 10.82 19.29 20.41
N SER A 163 10.79 19.91 19.23
CA SER A 163 10.98 21.34 19.01
C SER A 163 9.76 21.89 18.27
N ASP A 164 9.76 23.19 18.00
CA ASP A 164 8.73 23.88 17.23
C ASP A 164 8.46 23.32 15.82
N TYR A 165 9.44 22.62 15.24
CA TYR A 165 9.46 22.21 13.83
C TYR A 165 9.78 20.72 13.63
N GLN A 166 10.13 19.97 14.68
CA GLN A 166 10.45 18.55 14.58
C GLN A 166 10.20 17.82 15.90
N VAL A 167 9.98 16.51 15.81
CA VAL A 167 9.82 15.58 16.93
C VAL A 167 10.91 14.51 16.80
N GLN A 168 11.65 14.27 17.87
CA GLN A 168 12.65 13.19 17.95
C GLN A 168 12.01 11.93 18.49
N VAL A 169 12.14 10.84 17.74
CA VAL A 169 11.55 9.54 18.08
C VAL A 169 12.55 8.45 17.73
N GLN A 170 13.07 7.71 18.71
CA GLN A 170 14.05 6.63 18.50
C GLN A 170 15.27 7.09 17.66
N GLY A 171 15.81 8.27 17.99
CA GLY A 171 16.93 8.87 17.25
C GLY A 171 16.61 9.35 15.82
N GLN A 172 15.33 9.35 15.41
CA GLN A 172 14.88 9.88 14.11
C GLN A 172 14.17 11.23 14.27
N ALA A 173 14.55 12.19 13.42
CA ALA A 173 13.93 13.51 13.36
C ALA A 173 12.71 13.51 12.42
N VAL A 174 11.51 13.56 12.98
CA VAL A 174 10.24 13.64 12.25
C VAL A 174 9.79 15.11 12.15
N PRO A 175 9.47 15.65 10.96
CA PRO A 175 9.05 17.05 10.85
C PRO A 175 7.67 17.29 11.49
N LEU A 176 7.54 18.42 12.20
CA LEU A 176 6.28 18.89 12.78
C LEU A 176 5.71 20.01 11.91
N GLY A 177 4.59 19.72 11.24
CA GLY A 177 3.90 20.69 10.38
C GLY A 177 3.17 21.75 11.21
N ARG A 178 3.20 23.00 10.74
CA ARG A 178 2.54 24.15 11.42
C ARG A 178 1.07 23.90 11.75
N THR A 179 0.33 23.27 10.84
CA THR A 179 -1.09 22.94 11.03
C THR A 179 -1.33 21.90 12.13
N TYR A 180 -0.41 20.96 12.32
CA TYR A 180 -0.53 19.88 13.30
C TYR A 180 0.06 20.26 14.65
N ARG A 181 0.84 21.34 14.69
CA ARG A 181 1.54 21.82 15.87
C ARG A 181 0.60 21.99 17.06
N THR A 182 -0.44 22.82 16.93
CA THR A 182 -1.37 23.11 18.04
C THR A 182 -1.97 21.84 18.62
N SER A 183 -2.50 20.96 17.77
CA SER A 183 -3.08 19.69 18.19
C SER A 183 -2.05 18.79 18.88
N PHE A 184 -0.80 18.72 18.39
CA PHE A 184 0.25 17.95 19.05
C PHE A 184 0.54 18.46 20.48
N PHE A 185 0.65 19.78 20.67
CA PHE A 185 0.91 20.37 21.99
C PHE A 185 -0.24 20.19 22.99
N GLU A 186 -1.49 20.18 22.53
CA GLU A 186 -2.67 19.95 23.39
C GLU A 186 -2.60 18.61 24.13
N HIS A 187 -1.97 17.59 23.56
CA HIS A 187 -1.84 16.28 24.21
C HIS A 187 -0.89 16.28 25.43
N PHE A 188 -0.05 17.30 25.58
CA PHE A 188 0.85 17.45 26.72
C PHE A 188 0.30 18.41 27.80
N HIS A 189 -0.73 19.20 27.48
CA HIS A 189 -1.28 20.21 28.39
C HIS A 189 -2.33 19.68 29.37
N ASN A 190 -2.70 18.40 29.31
CA ASN A 190 -3.54 17.78 30.33
C ASN A 190 -2.71 17.48 31.60
N CYS A 191 -2.52 18.52 32.42
CA CYS A 191 -2.15 18.43 33.83
C CYS A 191 -3.35 18.76 34.71
#